data_AF-A0A7J9N180-F1
#
_entry.id   AF-A0A7J9N180-F1
#
_cell.length_a   1.000
_cell.length_b   1.000
_cell.length_c   1.000
_cell.angle_alpha   90.00
_cell.angle_beta   90.00
_cell.angle_gamma   90.00
#
_symmetry.space_group_name_H-M   'P 1'
#
loop_
_entity.id
_entity.type
_entity.pdbx_description
1 polymer ?
#
loop_
_entity_poly.entity_id
_entity_poly.type
_entity_poly.pdbx_seq_one_letter_code
_entity_poly.pdbx_strand_id
1 'polypeptide(L)'
;MTLPRFIVLKSPCAETYLGYKHDNGNYYDYTEFTEPKVVSANAKFEVEFAKDGLVHIRSCTNNKYLERIHNPSITGKPDEEYWITIIADKLEEDRSKDRGVLANNKNVADNGNDIFKVIDWESWVILPRYVAFKGNNDMFLRLT
;
A
#
# COMPACT_ATOMS: atom_id res chain seq x y z
N MET A 1 9.25 6.12 -15.80
CA MET A 1 8.94 4.92 -15.01
C MET A 1 7.43 4.79 -14.94
N THR A 2 6.88 3.62 -15.22
CA THR A 2 5.44 3.35 -15.16
C THR A 2 5.15 2.52 -13.91
N LEU A 3 4.22 2.96 -13.07
CA LEU A 3 3.73 2.16 -11.95
C LEU A 3 2.59 1.24 -12.42
N PRO A 4 2.49 0.00 -11.90
CA PRO A 4 1.31 -0.83 -12.10
C PRO A 4 0.05 -0.13 -11.59
N ARG A 5 -1.10 -0.43 -12.19
CA ARG A 5 -2.39 0.10 -11.74
C ARG A 5 -2.72 -0.39 -10.33
N PHE A 6 -2.47 -1.66 -10.04
CA PHE A 6 -2.67 -2.22 -8.70
C PHE A 6 -1.34 -2.63 -8.10
N ILE A 7 -1.06 -2.13 -6.91
CA ILE A 7 0.21 -2.32 -6.22
C ILE A 7 0.03 -2.89 -4.82
N VAL A 8 1.09 -3.52 -4.33
CA VAL A 8 1.35 -3.75 -2.91
C VAL A 8 2.64 -3.05 -2.54
N LEU A 9 2.67 -2.43 -1.36
CA LEU A 9 3.86 -1.82 -0.79
C LEU A 9 4.47 -2.73 0.26
N LYS A 10 5.77 -3.02 0.15
CA LYS A 10 6.55 -3.75 1.14
C LYS A 10 7.73 -2.89 1.61
N SER A 11 7.90 -2.75 2.92
CA SER A 11 9.13 -2.18 3.49
C SER A 11 10.25 -3.23 3.43
N PRO A 12 11.48 -2.88 3.01
CA PRO A 12 12.64 -3.77 3.11
C PRO A 12 12.93 -4.24 4.55
N CYS A 13 12.53 -3.44 5.53
CA CYS A 13 12.75 -3.70 6.96
C CYS A 13 11.59 -4.46 7.62
N ALA A 14 10.52 -4.80 6.88
CA ALA A 14 9.36 -5.51 7.39
C ALA A 14 9.13 -6.83 6.66
N GLU A 15 8.69 -7.85 7.41
CA GLU A 15 8.27 -9.13 6.83
C GLU A 15 6.89 -9.07 6.17
N THR A 16 6.09 -8.10 6.60
CA THR A 16 4.69 -7.83 6.24
C THR A 16 4.56 -6.77 5.14
N TYR A 17 3.33 -6.62 4.64
CA TYR A 17 2.93 -5.65 3.63
C TYR A 17 2.16 -4.49 4.27
N LEU A 18 2.18 -3.32 3.62
CA LEU A 18 1.32 -2.21 4.01
C LEU A 18 -0.13 -2.67 3.88
N GLY A 19 -0.92 -2.49 4.92
CA GLY A 19 -2.33 -2.86 4.93
C GLY A 19 -3.21 -1.86 5.64
N TYR A 20 -4.51 -1.96 5.36
CA TYR A 20 -5.53 -1.30 6.18
C TYR A 20 -5.69 -2.02 7.52
N LYS A 21 -5.53 -1.28 8.62
CA LYS A 21 -5.78 -1.80 9.97
C LYS A 21 -7.25 -1.62 10.36
N HIS A 22 -7.85 -2.67 10.89
CA HIS A 22 -9.24 -2.66 11.35
C HIS A 22 -9.39 -2.66 12.87
N ASP A 23 -8.29 -2.56 13.63
CA ASP A 23 -8.34 -2.66 15.08
C ASP A 23 -8.82 -1.35 15.71
N ASN A 24 -9.81 -1.43 16.62
CA ASN A 24 -10.44 -0.32 17.36
C ASN A 24 -9.50 0.45 18.33
N GLY A 25 -8.18 0.39 18.13
CA GLY A 25 -7.21 1.15 18.92
C GLY A 25 -7.04 2.58 18.41
N ASN A 26 -6.10 3.33 19.01
CA ASN A 26 -5.78 4.71 18.62
C ASN A 26 -5.29 4.87 17.16
N TYR A 27 -5.03 3.74 16.48
CA TYR A 27 -4.60 3.65 15.09
C TYR A 27 -5.70 3.13 14.15
N TYR A 28 -6.96 3.16 14.58
CA TYR A 28 -8.11 2.95 13.71
C TYR A 28 -8.02 3.97 12.56
N ASP A 29 -7.96 3.49 11.33
CA ASP A 29 -7.79 4.26 10.08
C ASP A 29 -6.37 4.65 9.60
N TYR A 30 -5.33 4.18 10.28
CA TYR A 30 -3.94 4.37 9.85
C TYR A 30 -3.49 3.20 8.96
N THR A 31 -2.52 3.46 8.11
CA THR A 31 -1.83 2.42 7.36
C THR A 31 -0.66 1.88 8.16
N GLU A 32 -0.53 0.55 8.26
CA GLU A 32 0.55 -0.09 8.99
C GLU A 32 1.08 -1.30 8.22
N PHE A 33 2.37 -1.61 8.37
CA PHE A 33 2.97 -2.82 7.81
C PHE A 33 2.63 -4.03 8.69
N THR A 34 1.39 -4.48 8.66
CA THR A 34 0.91 -5.63 9.46
C THR A 34 0.28 -6.73 8.63
N GLU A 35 0.00 -6.48 7.35
CA GLU A 35 -0.69 -7.46 6.51
C GLU A 35 0.26 -8.61 6.14
N PRO A 36 -0.03 -9.87 6.50
CA PRO A 36 0.89 -10.98 6.27
C PRO A 36 0.91 -11.49 4.82
N LYS A 37 -0.14 -11.25 4.03
CA LYS A 37 -0.29 -11.86 2.69
C LYS A 37 -0.26 -10.82 1.59
N VAL A 38 0.62 -11.03 0.62
CA VAL A 38 0.71 -10.19 -0.59
C VAL A 38 -0.58 -10.21 -1.42
N VAL A 39 -1.40 -11.26 -1.31
CA VAL A 39 -2.70 -11.41 -1.98
C VAL A 39 -3.89 -11.04 -1.08
N SER A 40 -3.67 -10.36 0.04
CA SER A 40 -4.77 -9.86 0.89
C SER A 40 -5.44 -8.64 0.27
N ALA A 41 -6.77 -8.60 0.30
CA ALA A 41 -7.54 -7.43 -0.16
C ALA A 41 -7.10 -6.14 0.56
N ASN A 42 -6.70 -6.25 1.83
CA ASN A 42 -6.23 -5.13 2.65
C ASN A 42 -4.85 -4.59 2.25
N ALA A 43 -4.04 -5.37 1.54
CA ALA A 43 -2.74 -4.95 1.01
C ALA A 43 -2.82 -4.38 -0.42
N LYS A 44 -3.99 -4.42 -1.05
CA LYS A 44 -4.17 -4.00 -2.43
C LYS A 44 -4.50 -2.52 -2.52
N PHE A 45 -3.67 -1.77 -3.25
CA PHE A 45 -3.88 -0.36 -3.54
C PHE A 45 -3.96 -0.11 -5.04
N GLU A 46 -4.76 0.87 -5.44
CA GLU A 46 -4.85 1.37 -6.80
C GLU A 46 -4.06 2.67 -6.95
N VAL A 47 -3.25 2.74 -8.00
CA VAL A 47 -2.48 3.92 -8.41
C VAL A 47 -3.28 4.68 -9.47
N GLU A 48 -3.61 5.92 -9.16
CA GLU A 48 -4.30 6.85 -10.07
C GLU A 48 -3.34 7.99 -10.42
N PHE A 49 -2.96 8.11 -11.70
CA PHE A 49 -2.03 9.15 -12.15
C PHE A 49 -2.70 10.52 -12.16
N ALA A 50 -2.00 11.52 -11.64
CA ALA A 50 -2.40 12.91 -11.62
C ALA A 50 -1.50 13.76 -12.51
N LYS A 51 -1.74 15.07 -12.52
CA LYS A 51 -0.92 16.03 -13.27
C LYS A 51 0.52 16.04 -12.76
N ASP A 52 1.45 16.38 -13.66
CA ASP A 52 2.88 16.56 -13.38
C ASP A 52 3.60 15.33 -12.79
N GLY A 53 3.14 14.12 -13.11
CA GLY A 53 3.78 12.89 -12.66
C GLY A 53 3.53 12.54 -11.19
N LEU A 54 2.55 13.20 -10.56
CA LEU A 54 2.02 12.82 -9.26
C LEU A 54 1.11 11.59 -9.39
N VAL A 55 0.90 10.91 -8.28
CA VAL A 55 -0.06 9.81 -8.20
C VAL A 55 -0.86 9.91 -6.91
N HIS A 56 -2.10 9.45 -6.98
CA HIS A 56 -2.91 9.17 -5.82
C HIS A 56 -2.91 7.66 -5.59
N ILE A 57 -2.91 7.27 -4.33
CA ILE A 57 -2.94 5.87 -3.93
C ILE A 57 -4.24 5.66 -3.17
N ARG A 58 -5.10 4.78 -3.68
CA ARG A 58 -6.40 4.45 -3.07
C ARG A 58 -6.38 3.03 -2.54
N SER A 59 -6.85 2.83 -1.32
CA SER A 59 -7.09 1.49 -0.78
C SER A 59 -8.23 0.83 -1.52
N CYS A 60 -8.02 -0.40 -2.00
CA CYS A 60 -9.08 -1.20 -2.62
C CYS A 60 -10.07 -1.76 -1.59
N THR A 61 -9.75 -1.74 -0.28
CA THR A 61 -10.65 -2.25 0.77
C THR A 61 -11.79 -1.30 1.08
N ASN A 62 -11.48 -0.02 1.29
CA ASN A 62 -12.47 0.98 1.75
C ASN A 62 -12.72 2.10 0.72
N ASN A 63 -12.08 2.06 -0.45
CA ASN A 63 -12.13 3.08 -1.50
C ASN A 63 -11.76 4.49 -1.02
N LYS A 64 -10.90 4.59 0.00
CA LYS A 64 -10.35 5.86 0.49
C LYS A 64 -8.91 6.07 0.03
N TYR A 65 -8.55 7.33 -0.15
CA TYR A 65 -7.21 7.72 -0.54
C TYR A 65 -6.27 7.82 0.64
N LEU A 66 -4.99 7.53 0.39
CA LEU A 66 -3.91 7.84 1.32
C LEU A 66 -3.81 9.36 1.46
N GLU A 67 -3.80 9.82 2.70
CA GLU A 67 -3.71 11.23 3.05
C GLU A 67 -2.73 11.41 4.22
N ARG A 68 -1.91 12.46 4.15
CA ARG A 68 -1.11 12.90 5.29
C ARG A 68 -1.97 13.74 6.22
N ILE A 69 -1.97 13.40 7.50
CA ILE A 69 -2.62 14.18 8.55
C ILE A 69 -1.60 14.66 9.58
N HIS A 70 -1.90 15.79 10.21
CA HIS A 70 -1.19 16.27 11.40
C HIS A 70 -1.96 15.82 12.64
N ASN A 71 -1.34 14.97 13.46
CA ASN A 71 -1.89 14.50 14.72
C ASN A 71 -0.77 14.33 15.77
N PRO A 72 -0.42 15.40 16.50
CA PRO A 72 0.65 15.37 17.51
C PRO A 72 0.28 14.55 18.75
N SER A 73 -1.01 14.24 18.95
CA SER A 73 -1.50 13.57 20.17
C SER A 73 -1.25 12.06 20.20
N ILE A 74 -0.80 11.44 19.11
CA ILE A 74 -0.63 9.97 19.04
C ILE A 74 0.56 9.51 19.89
N THR A 75 1.71 10.15 19.71
CA THR A 75 2.97 9.76 20.36
C THR A 75 3.42 10.80 21.38
N GLY A 76 2.88 12.03 21.30
CA GLY A 76 3.28 13.16 22.15
C GLY A 76 4.69 13.67 21.86
N LYS A 77 5.31 13.22 20.76
CA LYS A 77 6.65 13.60 20.36
C LYS A 77 6.61 14.61 19.19
N PRO A 78 7.35 15.73 19.26
CA PRO A 78 7.33 16.76 18.21
C PRO A 78 7.84 16.31 16.84
N ASP A 79 8.63 15.24 16.78
CA ASP A 79 9.19 14.65 15.58
C ASP A 79 8.29 13.57 14.94
N GLU A 80 7.18 13.22 15.58
CA GLU A 80 6.26 12.16 15.15
C GLU A 80 4.80 12.69 15.06
N GLU A 81 4.62 13.88 14.49
CA GLU A 81 3.32 14.55 14.40
C GLU A 81 2.56 14.28 13.09
N TYR A 82 3.21 13.71 12.08
CA TYR A 82 2.63 13.49 10.75
C TYR A 82 2.45 12.01 10.44
N TRP A 83 1.26 11.65 9.94
CA TRP A 83 0.86 10.27 9.73
C TRP A 83 0.19 10.09 8.38
N ILE A 84 0.29 8.90 7.80
CA ILE A 84 -0.44 8.52 6.58
C ILE A 84 -1.65 7.68 6.96
N THR A 85 -2.84 8.20 6.70
CA THR A 85 -4.14 7.54 6.93
C THR A 85 -4.80 7.19 5.60
N ILE A 86 -5.85 6.36 5.67
CA ILE A 86 -6.66 6.00 4.50
C ILE A 86 -8.14 6.32 4.72
N ILE A 87 -8.42 7.59 4.97
CA ILE A 87 -9.77 8.11 5.24
C ILE A 87 -10.26 9.11 4.20
N ALA A 88 -9.38 9.61 3.33
CA ALA A 88 -9.75 10.69 2.41
C ALA A 88 -10.76 10.20 1.37
N ASP A 89 -11.89 10.92 1.26
CA ASP A 89 -12.94 10.67 0.26
C ASP A 89 -12.56 11.14 -1.14
N LYS A 90 -11.67 12.13 -1.23
CA LYS A 90 -11.34 12.82 -2.47
C LYS A 90 -9.83 13.00 -2.60
N LEU A 91 -9.41 13.12 -3.85
CA LEU A 91 -8.06 13.47 -4.25
C LEU A 91 -7.74 14.88 -3.75
N GLU A 92 -6.52 15.07 -3.25
CA GLU A 92 -5.99 16.39 -2.95
C GLU A 92 -4.87 16.74 -3.94
N GLU A 93 -5.17 17.62 -4.88
CA GLU A 93 -4.23 18.07 -5.93
C GLU A 93 -3.61 19.44 -5.64
N ASP A 94 -4.12 20.17 -4.64
CA ASP A 94 -3.55 21.47 -4.26
C ASP A 94 -2.24 21.28 -3.50
N ARG A 95 -1.13 21.58 -4.18
CA ARG A 95 0.23 21.48 -3.61
C ARG A 95 0.50 22.43 -2.45
N SER A 96 -0.32 23.47 -2.27
CA SER A 96 -0.20 24.36 -1.12
C SER A 96 -0.69 23.69 0.16
N LYS A 97 -1.45 22.60 0.05
CA LYS A 97 -1.91 21.81 1.18
C LYS A 97 -0.94 20.70 1.51
N ASP A 98 -0.77 20.48 2.79
CA ASP A 98 0.16 19.52 3.37
C ASP A 98 -0.45 18.11 3.52
N ARG A 99 -1.56 17.81 2.84
CA ARG A 99 -2.31 16.55 3.03
C ARG A 99 -2.06 15.51 1.94
N GLY A 100 -1.52 15.90 0.78
CA GLY A 100 -1.27 14.98 -0.33
C GLY A 100 -0.09 14.01 -0.10
N VAL A 101 -0.13 12.85 -0.76
CA VAL A 101 1.01 11.92 -0.87
C VAL A 101 1.62 12.06 -2.26
N LEU A 102 2.94 12.22 -2.34
CA LEU A 102 3.68 12.35 -3.60
C LEU A 102 4.48 11.08 -3.85
N ALA A 103 4.26 10.40 -4.98
CA ALA A 103 5.18 9.35 -5.43
C ALA A 103 6.37 9.97 -6.18
N ASN A 104 7.49 9.24 -6.20
CA ASN A 104 8.72 9.58 -6.94
C ASN A 104 9.53 10.76 -6.36
N ASN A 105 9.49 11.00 -5.04
CA ASN A 105 10.46 11.90 -4.42
C ASN A 105 11.87 11.31 -4.58
N LYS A 106 12.82 12.14 -5.04
CA LYS A 106 14.22 11.73 -5.23
C LYS A 106 15.05 11.83 -3.96
N ASN A 107 14.54 12.57 -2.96
CA ASN A 107 15.15 12.65 -1.66
C ASN A 107 14.61 11.51 -0.80
N VAL A 108 15.52 10.75 -0.24
CA VAL A 108 15.26 9.59 0.59
C VAL A 108 16.07 9.76 1.88
N ALA A 109 15.52 9.34 3.02
CA ALA A 109 16.22 9.38 4.29
C ALA A 109 17.43 8.43 4.28
N ASP A 110 18.51 8.81 4.97
CA ASP A 110 19.76 8.03 5.00
C ASP A 110 19.58 6.61 5.57
N ASN A 111 18.55 6.40 6.38
CA ASN A 111 18.22 5.09 6.95
C ASN A 111 17.38 4.20 6.03
N GLY A 112 16.88 4.73 4.90
CA GLY A 112 16.06 4.02 3.92
C GLY A 112 14.68 3.59 4.40
N ASN A 113 14.20 4.09 5.56
CA ASN A 113 12.89 3.72 6.11
C ASN A 113 11.70 4.24 5.28
N ASP A 114 11.96 5.18 4.38
CA ASP A 114 11.03 5.75 3.41
C ASP A 114 11.12 5.10 2.02
N ILE A 115 11.92 4.04 1.88
CA ILE A 115 12.00 3.23 0.65
C ILE A 115 11.03 2.05 0.77
N PHE A 116 10.15 1.91 -0.23
CA PHE A 116 9.23 0.79 -0.34
C PHE A 116 9.44 0.03 -1.65
N LYS A 117 9.40 -1.30 -1.58
CA LYS A 117 9.29 -2.17 -2.75
C LYS A 117 7.85 -2.12 -3.25
N VAL A 118 7.68 -1.69 -4.49
CA VAL A 118 6.42 -1.78 -5.23
C VAL A 118 6.32 -3.17 -5.86
N ILE A 119 5.24 -3.88 -5.56
CA ILE A 119 4.91 -5.17 -6.16
C ILE A 119 3.68 -4.97 -7.06
N ASP A 120 3.77 -5.41 -8.30
CA ASP A 120 2.62 -5.47 -9.21
C ASP A 120 1.66 -6.56 -8.74
N TRP A 121 0.50 -6.16 -8.21
CA TRP A 121 -0.50 -7.10 -7.72
C TRP A 121 -1.00 -8.04 -8.82
N GLU A 122 -1.18 -7.53 -10.04
CA GLU A 122 -1.77 -8.30 -11.14
C GLU A 122 -0.85 -9.44 -11.57
N SER A 123 0.47 -9.26 -11.44
CA SER A 123 1.46 -10.32 -11.72
C SER A 123 1.34 -11.55 -10.79
N TRP A 124 0.77 -11.40 -9.58
CA TRP A 124 0.63 -12.49 -8.59
C TRP A 124 -0.66 -13.29 -8.73
N VAL A 125 -1.66 -12.77 -9.46
CA VAL A 125 -2.99 -13.40 -9.60
C VAL A 125 -3.23 -13.99 -10.98
N ILE A 126 -2.21 -14.01 -11.84
CA ILE A 126 -2.29 -14.59 -13.20
C ILE A 126 -1.58 -15.94 -13.21
N LEU A 127 -2.30 -16.98 -13.65
CA LEU A 127 -1.69 -18.27 -13.95
C LEU A 127 -1.12 -18.25 -15.38
N PRO A 128 0.02 -18.94 -15.63
CA PRO A 128 0.51 -19.19 -16.98
C PRO A 128 -0.56 -19.88 -17.85
N ARG A 129 -0.46 -19.72 -19.18
CA ARG A 129 -1.42 -20.31 -20.14
C ARG A 129 -1.57 -21.84 -19.99
N TYR A 130 -0.52 -22.53 -19.56
CA TYR A 130 -0.52 -23.97 -19.35
C TYR A 130 -0.04 -24.26 -17.92
N VAL A 131 -0.84 -25.01 -17.16
CA VAL A 131 -0.57 -25.34 -15.76
C VAL A 131 -0.85 -26.81 -15.47
N ALA A 132 -0.12 -27.36 -14.50
CA ALA A 132 -0.44 -28.65 -13.86
C ALA A 132 -0.70 -28.39 -12.38
N PHE A 133 -1.80 -28.93 -11.84
CA PHE A 133 -2.14 -28.80 -10.42
C PHE A 133 -1.70 -30.07 -9.67
N LYS A 134 -0.95 -29.88 -8.59
CA LYS A 134 -0.50 -30.97 -7.70
C LYS A 134 -1.25 -30.88 -6.37
N GLY A 135 -1.91 -31.95 -5.97
CA GLY A 135 -2.59 -32.04 -4.69
C GLY A 135 -1.60 -32.19 -3.54
N ASN A 136 -2.09 -31.99 -2.31
CA ASN A 136 -1.35 -32.26 -1.07
C ASN A 136 -1.07 -33.76 -0.85
N ASN A 137 -1.64 -34.64 -1.67
CA ASN A 137 -1.39 -36.08 -1.73
C ASN A 137 -0.26 -36.45 -2.71
N ASP A 138 0.52 -35.46 -3.14
CA ASP A 138 1.59 -35.59 -4.14
C ASP A 138 1.16 -36.04 -5.55
N MET A 139 -0.14 -36.12 -5.83
CA MET A 139 -0.66 -36.54 -7.13
C MET A 139 -1.03 -35.33 -8.01
N PHE A 140 -0.90 -35.49 -9.33
CA PHE A 140 -1.35 -34.48 -10.30
C PHE A 140 -2.82 -34.67 -10.67
N LEU A 141 -3.55 -33.56 -10.81
CA LEU A 141 -4.88 -33.54 -11.41
C LEU A 141 -4.78 -33.96 -12.88
N ARG A 142 -5.51 -34.99 -13.27
CA ARG A 142 -5.51 -35.53 -14.64
C ARG A 142 -6.93 -35.90 -15.06
N LEU A 143 -7.18 -35.90 -16.38
CA LEU A 143 -8.39 -36.47 -16.96
C LEU A 143 -8.40 -37.99 -16.75
N THR A 144 -9.58 -38.53 -16.48
CA THR A 144 -9.88 -39.97 -16.43
C THR A 144 -10.54 -40.40 -17.71
#